data_AF-A0A2D6MMZ2-F1
#
_entry.id   AF-A0A2D6MMZ2-F1
#
_cell.length_a   1.000
_cell.length_b   1.000
_cell.length_c   1.000
_cell.angle_alpha   90.00
_cell.angle_beta   90.00
_cell.angle_gamma   90.00
#
_symmetry.space_group_name_H-M   'P 1'
#
loop_
_entity.id
_entity.type
_entity.pdbx_description
1 polymer ?
#
loop_
_entity_poly.entity_id
_entity_poly.type
_entity_poly.pdbx_seq_one_letter_code
_entity_poly.pdbx_strand_id
1 'polypeptide(L)'
;MTLSDLDFTPPGQIDSVVKVSGEPDVLEVIAFTDNSITLSMAAEVLVGGTGFDVEYRYTFSGDTTTTHGPFTTADVFRTAPCYPACDPSDFPIDWGTIGTFNYTLPPGDPIIDAVVSGTWGDGAPFDSSAPVELYLDGVLVAECVKFALCWLDDGQLIDWSFGFADNMVPGFESLFSDDQAVLTAIQNDEISVILSNLELEITTQAPPPPTQAIVRFVDTVGDHGAPINIDLISLYLSFDPATGDYELLWVTDPAQPFLGSFRLNTNLFNPDTGTNLPDPSFFQDTLNDFTLSTPQQTMLLTGNNPRLTAWAVGDEVAVTCPSPLGCPTVSLGFSSAVGPIVGGPGYDSFDVGSSEIILPEPQGFLALAVGLLGLAALGRRKRARRTVGGGCFGTRSLNHD
;
A
#
# COMPACT_ATOMS: atom_id res chain seq x y z
N MET A 1 18.04 19.08 36.54
CA MET A 1 19.01 19.83 35.71
C MET A 1 18.19 20.51 34.63
N THR A 2 18.00 21.82 34.72
CA THR A 2 17.21 22.60 33.75
C THR A 2 18.09 22.92 32.55
N LEU A 3 17.67 22.53 31.35
CA LEU A 3 18.30 22.95 30.10
C LEU A 3 17.65 24.27 29.64
N SER A 4 18.23 25.37 30.07
CA SER A 4 18.29 26.60 29.28
C SER A 4 19.73 26.72 28.78
N ASP A 5 19.88 27.23 27.57
CA ASP A 5 21.13 27.60 26.88
C ASP A 5 21.71 26.54 25.95
N LEU A 6 21.28 26.59 24.69
CA LEU A 6 22.15 26.40 23.52
C LEU A 6 21.50 27.13 22.35
N ASP A 7 22.10 28.27 22.01
CA ASP A 7 21.74 29.12 20.88
C ASP A 7 22.81 28.93 19.79
N PHE A 8 22.41 28.42 18.63
CA PHE A 8 23.24 28.37 17.42
C PHE A 8 22.34 28.43 16.18
N THR A 9 22.44 29.50 15.40
CA THR A 9 22.03 29.55 13.98
C THR A 9 23.25 29.85 13.10
N PRO A 10 23.36 29.12 11.97
CA PRO A 10 23.37 29.74 10.63
C PRO A 10 22.41 29.01 9.65
N PRO A 11 22.12 29.58 8.46
CA PRO A 11 20.87 29.34 7.74
C PRO A 11 20.90 28.08 6.87
N GLY A 12 19.79 27.34 6.86
CA GLY A 12 19.51 26.29 5.87
C GLY A 12 19.31 24.88 6.41
N GLN A 13 18.88 24.70 7.66
CA GLN A 13 18.54 23.37 8.18
C GLN A 13 17.11 23.34 8.72
N ILE A 14 16.40 22.26 8.36
CA ILE A 14 15.00 21.95 8.69
C ILE A 14 14.80 22.03 10.20
N ASP A 15 13.94 22.93 10.66
CA ASP A 15 13.50 23.00 12.06
C ASP A 15 12.40 21.94 12.30
N SER A 16 12.75 20.82 12.93
CA SER A 16 11.76 19.96 13.55
C SER A 16 11.51 20.41 14.98
N VAL A 17 10.38 21.08 15.22
CA VAL A 17 9.93 21.40 16.58
C VAL A 17 9.25 20.18 17.17
N VAL A 18 9.98 19.39 17.95
CA VAL A 18 9.39 18.29 18.73
C VAL A 18 8.71 18.88 19.96
N LYS A 19 7.39 19.02 19.93
CA LYS A 19 6.61 19.41 21.10
C LYS A 19 6.20 18.15 21.87
N VAL A 20 6.98 17.78 22.88
CA VAL A 20 6.60 16.70 23.81
C VAL A 20 5.56 17.25 24.77
N SER A 21 4.30 16.84 24.60
CA SER A 21 3.21 17.15 25.54
C SER A 21 3.18 16.08 26.65
N GLY A 22 3.07 16.53 27.90
CA GLY A 22 3.35 15.72 29.10
C GLY A 22 2.21 14.79 29.55
N GLU A 23 1.78 13.86 28.71
CA GLU A 23 1.13 12.62 29.16
C GLU A 23 2.01 11.40 28.81
N PRO A 24 2.15 10.41 29.70
CA PRO A 24 3.19 9.39 29.58
C PRO A 24 3.06 8.37 28.43
N ASP A 25 1.98 8.38 27.62
CA ASP A 25 1.70 7.28 26.70
C ASP A 25 1.32 7.69 25.25
N VAL A 26 1.49 8.96 24.84
CA VAL A 26 1.23 9.38 23.46
C VAL A 26 2.33 10.29 22.94
N LEU A 27 3.12 9.79 21.98
CA LEU A 27 4.07 10.60 21.22
C LEU A 27 3.42 11.03 19.91
N GLU A 28 2.85 12.24 19.88
CA GLU A 28 2.35 12.86 18.65
C GLU A 28 3.51 13.59 17.96
N VAL A 29 3.95 13.09 16.81
CA VAL A 29 4.97 13.75 15.98
C VAL A 29 4.25 14.44 14.82
N ILE A 30 4.21 15.77 14.86
CA ILE A 30 3.65 16.59 13.79
C ILE A 30 4.81 17.24 13.05
N ALA A 31 5.03 16.84 11.79
CA ALA A 31 5.97 17.50 10.90
C ALA A 31 5.20 18.42 9.94
N PHE A 32 5.67 19.66 9.79
CA PHE A 32 5.15 20.58 8.78
C PHE A 32 6.19 20.75 7.68
N THR A 33 5.75 20.63 6.43
CA THR A 33 6.48 21.08 5.25
C THR A 33 5.58 22.02 4.45
N ASP A 34 6.18 23.01 3.79
CA ASP A 34 5.47 24.14 3.18
C ASP A 34 4.55 23.79 1.99
N ASN A 35 4.48 22.53 1.57
CA ASN A 35 3.47 21.99 0.66
C ASN A 35 2.78 20.79 1.32
N SER A 36 1.46 20.87 1.46
CA SER A 36 0.62 20.13 2.42
C SER A 36 0.61 18.61 2.25
N ILE A 37 1.12 17.89 3.27
CA ILE A 37 0.67 16.54 3.65
C ILE A 37 0.52 16.55 5.17
N THR A 38 -0.69 16.33 5.68
CA THR A 38 -0.94 16.15 7.11
C THR A 38 -0.63 14.71 7.48
N LEU A 39 0.49 14.48 8.15
CA LEU A 39 0.89 13.17 8.65
C LEU A 39 0.35 12.98 10.07
N SER A 40 -0.57 12.04 10.26
CA SER A 40 -0.95 11.57 11.61
C SER A 40 -0.24 10.26 11.88
N MET A 41 0.71 10.27 12.82
CA MET A 41 1.59 9.15 13.14
C MET A 41 1.15 8.52 14.46
N ALA A 42 0.83 7.22 14.46
CA ALA A 42 0.71 6.44 15.70
C ALA A 42 2.00 5.66 15.92
N ALA A 43 2.75 5.96 16.98
CA ALA A 43 3.92 5.21 17.40
C ALA A 43 3.67 4.63 18.80
N GLU A 44 3.79 3.31 18.95
CA GLU A 44 3.72 2.65 20.25
C GLU A 44 5.14 2.40 20.77
N VAL A 45 5.48 2.98 21.93
CA VAL A 45 6.82 2.89 22.53
C VAL A 45 6.84 1.73 23.54
N LEU A 46 7.47 0.61 23.16
CA LEU A 46 7.70 -0.49 24.10
C LEU A 46 8.99 -0.27 24.90
N VAL A 47 8.85 0.07 26.18
CA VAL A 47 9.99 0.27 27.10
C VAL A 47 10.48 -1.08 27.64
N GLY A 48 11.50 -1.65 26.98
CA GLY A 48 12.27 -2.82 27.43
C GLY A 48 13.65 -2.43 27.97
N GLY A 49 14.07 -3.04 29.09
CA GLY A 49 15.19 -2.59 29.93
C GLY A 49 16.58 -2.42 29.27
N THR A 50 17.29 -1.39 29.76
CA THR A 50 18.73 -1.08 29.66
C THR A 50 19.43 -1.38 28.32
N GLY A 51 19.01 -0.71 27.26
CA GLY A 51 19.74 -0.62 26.00
C GLY A 51 18.81 -0.24 24.86
N PHE A 52 18.90 1.00 24.37
CA PHE A 52 18.02 1.52 23.32
C PHE A 52 18.62 1.27 21.95
N ASP A 53 18.15 0.25 21.24
CA ASP A 53 18.13 0.24 19.78
C ASP A 53 16.66 0.30 19.38
N VAL A 54 16.25 1.43 18.80
CA VAL A 54 14.89 1.61 18.28
C VAL A 54 14.98 1.47 16.77
N GLU A 55 14.53 0.33 16.25
CA GLU A 55 14.32 0.15 14.81
C GLU A 55 12.92 0.65 14.47
N TYR A 56 12.86 1.80 13.80
CA TYR A 56 11.61 2.29 13.24
C TYR A 56 11.46 1.75 11.82
N ARG A 57 10.34 1.10 11.52
CA ARG A 57 9.92 0.80 10.15
C ARG A 57 8.71 1.64 9.81
N TYR A 58 8.79 2.31 8.68
CA TYR A 58 7.77 3.22 8.18
C TYR A 58 7.22 2.66 6.87
N THR A 59 5.91 2.69 6.70
CA THR A 59 5.24 2.45 5.42
C THR A 59 4.39 3.68 5.11
N PHE A 60 4.61 4.28 3.95
CA PHE A 60 3.93 5.50 3.53
C PHE A 60 2.70 5.14 2.70
N SER A 61 1.56 5.75 3.04
CA SER A 61 0.29 5.66 2.30
C SER A 61 -0.05 7.07 1.82
N GLY A 62 0.47 7.42 0.65
CA GLY A 62 0.03 8.60 -0.08
C GLY A 62 -0.43 8.15 -1.46
N ASP A 63 -1.28 8.94 -2.11
CA ASP A 63 -1.54 8.80 -3.53
C ASP A 63 -0.18 8.82 -4.27
N THR A 64 0.29 7.65 -4.69
CA THR A 64 1.53 7.54 -5.44
C THR A 64 1.22 7.86 -6.89
N THR A 65 1.30 9.15 -7.22
CA THR A 65 1.36 9.62 -8.60
C THR A 65 2.75 9.27 -9.15
N THR A 66 2.78 8.63 -10.31
CA THR A 66 4.03 8.30 -11.01
C THR A 66 4.03 8.99 -12.36
N THR A 67 5.05 9.81 -12.60
CA THR A 67 5.32 10.42 -13.89
C THR A 67 6.18 9.50 -14.73
N HIS A 68 5.72 9.20 -15.95
CA HIS A 68 6.42 8.40 -16.96
C HIS A 68 6.87 9.32 -18.10
N GLY A 69 8.16 9.27 -18.45
CA GLY A 69 8.73 10.07 -19.53
C GLY A 69 9.98 10.86 -19.11
N PRO A 70 10.45 11.79 -19.97
CA PRO A 70 9.83 12.13 -21.26
C PRO A 70 10.01 11.01 -22.30
N PHE A 71 8.94 10.70 -23.03
CA PHE A 71 9.00 9.91 -24.24
C PHE A 71 9.32 10.85 -25.40
N THR A 72 10.40 10.59 -26.12
CA THR A 72 10.86 11.46 -27.21
C THR A 72 10.54 10.85 -28.57
N THR A 73 10.22 11.69 -29.55
CA THR A 73 10.27 11.31 -30.97
C THR A 73 11.36 12.10 -31.69
N ALA A 74 11.69 11.72 -32.93
CA ALA A 74 12.76 12.39 -33.67
C ALA A 74 12.36 13.82 -34.04
N ASP A 75 13.33 14.73 -34.13
CA ASP A 75 13.12 16.09 -34.64
C ASP A 75 12.48 16.04 -36.04
N VAL A 76 11.54 16.95 -36.28
CA VAL A 76 10.76 17.01 -37.51
C VAL A 76 11.19 18.22 -38.30
N PHE A 77 11.96 17.95 -39.36
CA PHE A 77 12.17 18.89 -40.44
C PHE A 77 11.35 18.45 -41.65
N ARG A 78 10.41 19.30 -42.10
CA ARG A 78 9.60 19.05 -43.29
C ARG A 78 9.55 20.30 -44.15
N THR A 79 9.87 20.13 -45.43
CA THR A 79 9.70 21.15 -46.47
C THR A 79 8.52 20.72 -47.33
N ALA A 80 7.60 21.65 -47.62
CA ALA A 80 6.47 21.37 -48.51
C ALA A 80 6.95 20.70 -49.81
N PRO A 81 6.25 19.68 -50.35
CA PRO A 81 6.75 18.95 -51.52
C PRO A 81 6.93 19.84 -52.77
N CYS A 82 6.23 20.98 -52.78
CA CYS A 82 6.28 22.01 -53.81
C CYS A 82 7.39 23.07 -53.61
N TYR A 83 8.13 23.06 -52.50
CA TYR A 83 9.16 24.06 -52.19
C TYR A 83 10.32 24.01 -53.21
N PRO A 84 10.84 25.16 -53.69
CA PRO A 84 10.59 26.55 -53.25
C PRO A 84 9.46 27.27 -54.00
N ALA A 85 8.66 26.58 -54.80
CA ALA A 85 7.68 27.20 -55.70
C ALA A 85 6.25 26.70 -55.43
N CYS A 86 5.83 26.71 -54.17
CA CYS A 86 4.46 26.37 -53.78
C CYS A 86 3.49 27.47 -54.25
N ASP A 87 2.35 27.06 -54.81
CA ASP A 87 1.23 27.97 -55.02
C ASP A 87 0.43 28.05 -53.71
N PRO A 88 -0.01 29.23 -53.24
CA PRO A 88 -0.86 29.33 -52.04
C PRO A 88 -2.12 28.45 -52.08
N SER A 89 -2.59 28.06 -53.28
CA SER A 89 -3.72 27.13 -53.45
C SER A 89 -3.38 25.65 -53.16
N ASP A 90 -2.11 25.30 -52.95
CA ASP A 90 -1.68 23.96 -52.55
C ASP A 90 -1.90 23.67 -51.06
N PHE A 91 -2.28 24.68 -50.26
CA PHE A 91 -2.50 24.57 -48.81
C PHE A 91 -4.00 24.52 -48.45
N PRO A 92 -4.38 23.77 -47.39
CA PRO A 92 -3.53 23.08 -46.42
C PRO A 92 -2.92 21.76 -46.93
N ILE A 93 -1.68 21.47 -46.49
CA ILE A 93 -0.99 20.18 -46.71
C ILE A 93 -1.07 19.35 -45.43
N ASP A 94 -1.73 18.19 -45.50
CA ASP A 94 -1.72 17.19 -44.44
C ASP A 94 -0.46 16.31 -44.57
N TRP A 95 0.43 16.39 -43.58
CA TRP A 95 1.66 15.61 -43.53
C TRP A 95 1.45 14.17 -43.03
N GLY A 96 0.26 13.84 -42.53
CA GLY A 96 0.01 12.61 -41.81
C GLY A 96 0.89 12.52 -40.56
N THR A 97 1.34 11.31 -40.23
CA THR A 97 2.20 11.06 -39.07
C THR A 97 3.58 11.68 -39.24
N ILE A 98 3.90 12.65 -38.38
CA ILE A 98 5.23 13.26 -38.28
C ILE A 98 6.05 12.72 -37.11
N GLY A 99 5.39 12.16 -36.11
CA GLY A 99 6.03 11.58 -34.92
C GLY A 99 5.14 10.53 -34.26
N THR A 100 5.78 9.65 -33.49
CA THR A 100 5.07 8.62 -32.73
C THR A 100 5.79 8.41 -31.41
N PHE A 101 5.07 8.60 -30.32
CA PHE A 101 5.53 8.29 -28.98
C PHE A 101 5.10 6.85 -28.67
N ASN A 102 6.04 6.00 -28.28
CA ASN A 102 5.73 4.65 -27.81
C ASN A 102 6.05 4.59 -26.33
N TYR A 103 5.14 4.06 -25.54
CA TYR A 103 5.27 3.98 -24.09
C TYR A 103 4.72 2.66 -23.57
N THR A 104 4.88 2.39 -22.28
CA THR A 104 4.29 1.23 -21.61
C THR A 104 3.97 1.65 -20.20
N LEU A 105 2.68 1.63 -19.85
CA LEU A 105 2.22 2.04 -18.53
C LEU A 105 2.00 0.81 -17.64
N PRO A 106 2.14 0.94 -16.30
CA PRO A 106 1.77 -0.14 -15.39
C PRO A 106 0.29 -0.52 -15.58
N PRO A 107 -0.03 -1.81 -15.66
CA PRO A 107 -1.41 -2.25 -15.90
C PRO A 107 -2.30 -1.91 -14.69
N GLY A 108 -3.42 -1.25 -14.96
CA GLY A 108 -4.42 -0.89 -13.94
C GLY A 108 -4.24 0.50 -13.33
N ASP A 109 -3.12 1.18 -13.58
CA ASP A 109 -2.93 2.55 -13.15
C ASP A 109 -3.73 3.50 -14.06
N PRO A 110 -4.74 4.24 -13.54
CA PRO A 110 -5.38 5.30 -14.31
C PRO A 110 -4.38 6.40 -14.69
N ILE A 111 -4.49 6.89 -15.93
CA ILE A 111 -3.82 8.11 -16.38
C ILE A 111 -4.57 9.30 -15.76
N ILE A 112 -3.85 10.16 -15.07
CA ILE A 112 -4.42 11.37 -14.43
C ILE A 112 -4.01 12.65 -15.13
N ASP A 113 -2.92 12.62 -15.90
CA ASP A 113 -2.51 13.73 -16.78
C ASP A 113 -1.61 13.22 -17.91
N ALA A 114 -1.55 13.98 -18.99
CA ALA A 114 -0.58 13.84 -20.05
C ALA A 114 -0.20 15.23 -20.56
N VAL A 115 1.09 15.45 -20.79
CA VAL A 115 1.63 16.71 -21.29
C VAL A 115 2.49 16.44 -22.51
N VAL A 116 2.12 17.04 -23.64
CA VAL A 116 2.96 17.04 -24.85
C VAL A 116 3.61 18.40 -25.01
N SER A 117 4.90 18.43 -25.37
CA SER A 117 5.66 19.65 -25.53
C SER A 117 6.68 19.57 -26.66
N GLY A 118 7.19 20.72 -27.06
CA GLY A 118 8.30 20.83 -27.99
C GLY A 118 8.72 22.27 -28.23
N THR A 119 9.53 22.47 -29.26
CA THR A 119 9.99 23.78 -29.68
C THR A 119 9.68 24.02 -31.16
N TRP A 120 9.26 25.23 -31.48
CA TRP A 120 9.23 25.72 -32.86
C TRP A 120 10.65 26.13 -33.28
N GLY A 121 11.12 25.63 -34.41
CA GLY A 121 12.51 25.80 -34.86
C GLY A 121 13.49 24.79 -34.25
N ASP A 122 14.75 24.84 -34.71
CA ASP A 122 15.87 24.00 -34.25
C ASP A 122 17.06 24.83 -33.69
N GLY A 123 16.88 26.15 -33.59
CA GLY A 123 17.85 27.09 -33.02
C GLY A 123 18.95 27.54 -33.99
N ALA A 124 18.89 27.14 -35.26
CA ALA A 124 19.77 27.69 -36.27
C ALA A 124 19.28 29.09 -36.75
N PRO A 125 20.19 29.93 -37.31
CA PRO A 125 19.86 31.28 -37.71
C PRO A 125 18.88 31.27 -38.90
N PHE A 126 17.80 32.05 -38.80
CA PHE A 126 16.71 32.15 -39.79
C PHE A 126 15.80 30.91 -39.88
N ASP A 127 15.71 30.13 -38.81
CA ASP A 127 14.76 29.02 -38.74
C ASP A 127 13.46 29.47 -38.05
N SER A 128 12.39 29.52 -38.84
CA SER A 128 11.00 29.66 -38.37
C SER A 128 10.20 28.41 -38.71
N SER A 129 9.07 28.23 -38.04
CA SER A 129 8.06 27.27 -38.47
C SER A 129 6.98 27.97 -39.30
N ALA A 130 6.65 27.39 -40.44
CA ALA A 130 5.47 27.77 -41.19
C ALA A 130 4.22 27.67 -40.30
N PRO A 131 3.15 28.42 -40.62
CA PRO A 131 1.85 28.21 -40.02
C PRO A 131 1.45 26.74 -40.10
N VAL A 132 1.23 26.12 -38.94
CA VAL A 132 1.03 24.68 -38.81
C VAL A 132 0.17 24.38 -37.59
N GLU A 133 -0.73 23.42 -37.74
CA GLU A 133 -1.53 22.83 -36.68
C GLU A 133 -0.96 21.44 -36.35
N LEU A 134 -0.74 21.16 -35.06
CA LEU A 134 -0.26 19.87 -34.58
C LEU A 134 -1.38 19.13 -33.86
N TYR A 135 -1.61 17.87 -34.23
CA TYR A 135 -2.62 17.03 -33.60
C TYR A 135 -1.97 15.81 -32.95
N LEU A 136 -2.27 15.53 -31.69
CA LEU A 136 -1.91 14.28 -31.02
C LEU A 136 -3.17 13.42 -30.91
N ASP A 137 -3.20 12.28 -31.60
CA ASP A 137 -4.36 11.37 -31.68
C ASP A 137 -5.67 12.09 -32.05
N GLY A 138 -5.56 13.09 -32.93
CA GLY A 138 -6.68 13.89 -33.42
C GLY A 138 -7.06 15.10 -32.56
N VAL A 139 -6.41 15.33 -31.42
CA VAL A 139 -6.60 16.53 -30.60
C VAL A 139 -5.60 17.60 -31.01
N LEU A 140 -6.06 18.82 -31.33
CA LEU A 140 -5.20 19.97 -31.62
C LEU A 140 -4.43 20.36 -30.35
N VAL A 141 -3.12 20.11 -30.33
CA VAL A 141 -2.25 20.34 -29.16
C VAL A 141 -1.38 21.59 -29.28
N ALA A 142 -1.09 22.03 -30.51
CA ALA A 142 -0.32 23.25 -30.73
C ALA A 142 -0.64 23.86 -32.10
N GLU A 143 -0.51 25.17 -32.21
CA GLU A 143 -0.68 25.90 -33.48
C GLU A 143 0.37 27.00 -33.57
N CYS A 144 1.05 27.07 -34.71
CA CYS A 144 1.78 28.26 -35.11
C CYS A 144 0.96 29.01 -36.16
N VAL A 145 0.65 30.27 -35.93
CA VAL A 145 -0.06 31.13 -36.90
C VAL A 145 0.90 32.12 -37.56
N LYS A 146 0.57 32.55 -38.78
CA LYS A 146 1.37 33.53 -39.52
C LYS A 146 1.56 34.80 -38.69
N PHE A 147 2.80 35.29 -38.63
CA PHE A 147 3.22 36.45 -37.83
C PHE A 147 3.24 36.26 -36.30
N ALA A 148 3.03 35.05 -35.77
CA ALA A 148 3.33 34.73 -34.37
C ALA A 148 4.84 34.56 -34.15
N LEU A 149 5.28 34.50 -32.87
CA LEU A 149 6.70 34.34 -32.53
C LEU A 149 7.33 33.08 -33.13
N CYS A 150 6.59 31.96 -33.15
CA CYS A 150 7.01 30.70 -33.76
C CYS A 150 7.25 30.77 -35.29
N TRP A 151 6.79 31.85 -35.95
CA TRP A 151 6.92 32.10 -37.39
C TRP A 151 8.04 33.10 -37.72
N LEU A 152 8.61 33.80 -36.74
CA LEU A 152 9.63 34.82 -37.02
C LEU A 152 10.98 34.17 -37.32
N ASP A 153 11.63 34.56 -38.42
CA ASP A 153 12.99 34.11 -38.81
C ASP A 153 14.09 34.79 -37.96
N ASP A 154 13.97 34.76 -36.64
CA ASP A 154 14.94 35.37 -35.72
C ASP A 154 15.88 34.35 -35.04
N GLY A 155 15.68 33.05 -35.33
CA GLY A 155 16.47 31.94 -34.79
C GLY A 155 16.18 31.65 -33.31
N GLN A 156 15.11 32.21 -32.74
CA GLN A 156 14.68 31.86 -31.39
C GLN A 156 13.91 30.55 -31.38
N LEU A 157 14.31 29.65 -30.48
CA LEU A 157 13.48 28.50 -30.11
C LEU A 157 12.31 28.99 -29.26
N ILE A 158 11.09 28.71 -29.72
CA ILE A 158 9.87 29.05 -29.00
C ILE A 158 9.27 27.76 -28.44
N ASP A 159 9.29 27.63 -27.12
CA ASP A 159 8.71 26.47 -26.43
C ASP A 159 7.17 26.49 -26.54
N TRP A 160 6.58 25.30 -26.61
CA TRP A 160 5.14 25.08 -26.50
C TRP A 160 4.86 23.82 -25.67
N SER A 161 3.71 23.82 -25.00
CA SER A 161 3.26 22.69 -24.18
C SER A 161 1.74 22.67 -24.11
N PHE A 162 1.18 21.47 -24.02
CA PHE A 162 -0.25 21.21 -23.89
C PHE A 162 -0.49 20.10 -22.88
N GLY A 163 -1.11 20.44 -21.75
CA GLY A 163 -1.59 19.49 -20.74
C GLY A 163 -3.04 19.10 -21.01
N PHE A 164 -3.32 17.80 -21.15
CA PHE A 164 -4.65 17.30 -21.47
C PHE A 164 -5.65 17.50 -20.31
N ALA A 165 -5.21 17.28 -19.06
CA ALA A 165 -6.04 17.53 -17.89
C ALA A 165 -6.31 19.02 -17.69
N ASP A 166 -5.27 19.86 -17.83
CA ASP A 166 -5.36 21.32 -17.70
C ASP A 166 -6.32 21.95 -18.70
N ASN A 167 -6.38 21.39 -19.92
CA ASN A 167 -7.29 21.82 -20.98
C ASN A 167 -8.66 21.10 -20.95
N MET A 168 -8.92 20.27 -19.94
CA MET A 168 -10.18 19.55 -19.71
C MET A 168 -10.64 18.74 -20.94
N VAL A 169 -9.71 18.11 -21.66
CA VAL A 169 -10.03 17.29 -22.84
C VAL A 169 -10.84 16.06 -22.39
N PRO A 170 -12.13 15.93 -22.78
CA PRO A 170 -12.97 14.86 -22.23
C PRO A 170 -12.51 13.48 -22.70
N GLY A 171 -12.25 12.58 -21.75
CA GLY A 171 -11.88 11.18 -22.04
C GLY A 171 -10.48 11.03 -22.65
N PHE A 172 -9.57 11.97 -22.39
CA PHE A 172 -8.21 11.94 -22.93
C PHE A 172 -7.45 10.66 -22.54
N GLU A 173 -7.78 10.04 -21.42
CA GLU A 173 -7.17 8.79 -20.95
C GLU A 173 -7.33 7.67 -21.97
N SER A 174 -8.43 7.67 -22.74
CA SER A 174 -8.68 6.69 -23.79
C SER A 174 -7.78 6.85 -25.01
N LEU A 175 -7.28 8.07 -25.26
CA LEU A 175 -6.32 8.35 -26.35
C LEU A 175 -5.00 7.61 -26.11
N PHE A 176 -4.66 7.35 -24.84
CA PHE A 176 -3.37 6.76 -24.45
C PHE A 176 -3.47 5.27 -24.09
N SER A 177 -4.54 4.59 -24.52
CA SER A 177 -4.82 3.20 -24.12
C SER A 177 -4.20 2.13 -25.03
N ASP A 178 -3.59 2.53 -26.15
CA ASP A 178 -2.99 1.65 -27.17
C ASP A 178 -1.44 1.63 -27.12
N ASP A 179 -0.85 2.10 -26.02
CA ASP A 179 0.61 2.19 -25.79
C ASP A 179 1.36 3.08 -26.80
N GLN A 180 0.61 3.90 -27.56
CA GLN A 180 1.14 4.78 -28.59
C GLN A 180 0.45 6.14 -28.55
N ALA A 181 1.14 7.20 -28.99
CA ALA A 181 0.49 8.47 -29.29
C ALA A 181 1.05 9.01 -30.61
N VAL A 182 0.17 9.34 -31.55
CA VAL A 182 0.53 9.70 -32.92
C VAL A 182 0.41 11.21 -33.11
N LEU A 183 1.55 11.85 -33.40
CA LEU A 183 1.59 13.27 -33.74
C LEU A 183 1.46 13.45 -35.26
N THR A 184 0.45 14.20 -35.69
CA THR A 184 0.24 14.61 -37.08
C THR A 184 0.31 16.13 -37.23
N ALA A 185 0.47 16.59 -38.47
CA ALA A 185 0.59 18.03 -38.75
C ALA A 185 -0.15 18.44 -40.01
N ILE A 186 -0.82 19.59 -39.95
CA ILE A 186 -1.42 20.26 -41.12
C ILE A 186 -0.72 21.59 -41.32
N GLN A 187 -0.01 21.72 -42.43
CA GLN A 187 0.69 22.95 -42.81
C GLN A 187 -0.22 23.86 -43.62
N ASN A 188 -0.22 25.16 -43.31
CA ASN A 188 -1.16 26.14 -43.85
C ASN A 188 -0.53 27.23 -44.75
N ASP A 189 0.78 27.17 -45.02
CA ASP A 189 1.51 28.21 -45.79
C ASP A 189 2.79 27.63 -46.44
N GLU A 190 3.41 28.36 -47.37
CA GLU A 190 4.51 27.89 -48.23
C GLU A 190 5.90 27.65 -47.59
N ILE A 191 6.09 27.95 -46.31
CA ILE A 191 7.41 27.91 -45.64
C ILE A 191 7.71 26.50 -45.09
N SER A 192 8.94 26.23 -44.62
CA SER A 192 9.28 24.96 -43.95
C SER A 192 8.63 24.84 -42.56
N VAL A 193 8.27 23.63 -42.15
CA VAL A 193 7.91 23.32 -40.76
C VAL A 193 9.12 22.71 -40.07
N ILE A 194 9.54 23.33 -38.97
CA ILE A 194 10.68 22.92 -38.16
C ILE A 194 10.20 22.77 -36.72
N LEU A 195 10.29 21.55 -36.20
CA LEU A 195 9.94 21.19 -34.82
C LEU A 195 11.09 20.41 -34.21
N SER A 196 11.42 20.74 -32.97
CA SER A 196 12.46 20.05 -32.21
C SER A 196 11.99 19.73 -30.79
N ASN A 197 12.74 18.88 -30.10
CA ASN A 197 12.54 18.54 -28.69
C ASN A 197 11.10 18.04 -28.39
N LEU A 198 10.53 17.24 -29.30
CA LEU A 198 9.19 16.71 -29.14
C LEU A 198 9.16 15.66 -28.03
N GLU A 199 8.42 15.96 -26.97
CA GLU A 199 8.33 15.18 -25.74
C GLU A 199 6.88 14.92 -25.35
N LEU A 200 6.63 13.74 -24.78
CA LEU A 200 5.37 13.37 -24.12
C LEU A 200 5.68 12.88 -22.70
N GLU A 201 5.00 13.44 -21.72
CA GLU A 201 5.01 13.01 -20.33
C GLU A 201 3.61 12.51 -19.95
N ILE A 202 3.52 11.33 -19.33
CA ILE A 202 2.25 10.74 -18.88
C ILE A 202 2.32 10.55 -17.38
N THR A 203 1.38 11.10 -16.64
CA THR A 203 1.28 10.89 -15.19
C THR A 203 0.15 9.90 -14.90
N THR A 204 0.49 8.82 -14.19
CA THR A 204 -0.48 7.84 -13.70
C THR A 204 -0.64 7.93 -12.19
N GLN A 205 -1.76 7.43 -11.69
CA GLN A 205 -2.01 7.23 -10.27
C GLN A 205 -2.13 5.73 -10.02
N ALA A 206 -1.34 5.19 -9.10
CA ALA A 206 -1.55 3.80 -8.69
C ALA A 206 -2.96 3.67 -8.07
N PRO A 207 -3.69 2.58 -8.34
CA PRO A 207 -4.94 2.32 -7.64
C PRO A 207 -4.70 2.38 -6.14
N PRO A 208 -5.64 2.93 -5.35
CA PRO A 208 -5.53 2.86 -3.90
C PRO A 208 -5.35 1.38 -3.52
N PRO A 209 -4.44 1.06 -2.58
CA PRO A 209 -4.32 -0.30 -2.08
C PRO A 209 -5.69 -0.80 -1.64
N PRO A 210 -6.03 -2.08 -1.86
CA PRO A 210 -7.29 -2.63 -1.37
C PRO A 210 -7.41 -2.33 0.11
N THR A 211 -8.54 -1.76 0.52
CA THR A 211 -8.79 -1.42 1.92
C THR A 211 -9.02 -2.72 2.67
N GLN A 212 -7.99 -3.25 3.32
CA GLN A 212 -8.17 -4.40 4.18
C GLN A 212 -8.96 -4.00 5.43
N ALA A 213 -9.79 -4.92 5.89
CA ALA A 213 -10.59 -4.82 7.08
C ALA A 213 -10.09 -5.85 8.08
N ILE A 214 -9.85 -5.44 9.33
CA ILE A 214 -9.30 -6.31 10.37
C ILE A 214 -10.26 -6.40 11.55
N VAL A 215 -10.41 -7.61 12.08
CA VAL A 215 -11.00 -7.84 13.40
C VAL A 215 -10.11 -8.78 14.22
N ARG A 216 -9.98 -8.51 15.52
CA ARG A 216 -9.10 -9.24 16.43
C ARG A 216 -9.84 -9.63 17.70
N PHE A 217 -9.86 -10.92 17.99
CA PHE A 217 -10.35 -11.48 19.25
C PHE A 217 -9.18 -11.86 20.15
N VAL A 218 -9.34 -11.67 21.46
CA VAL A 218 -8.38 -12.06 22.49
C VAL A 218 -9.02 -13.08 23.42
N ASP A 219 -8.23 -14.05 23.85
CA ASP A 219 -8.65 -15.09 24.78
C ASP A 219 -7.90 -15.00 26.12
N THR A 220 -8.47 -15.63 27.15
CA THR A 220 -7.87 -15.64 28.49
C THR A 220 -6.78 -16.72 28.58
N VAL A 221 -5.51 -16.31 28.70
CA VAL A 221 -4.38 -17.25 28.85
C VAL A 221 -4.60 -18.26 30.00
N GLY A 222 -4.46 -19.55 29.68
CA GLY A 222 -4.47 -20.67 30.63
C GLY A 222 -5.85 -21.23 30.96
N ASP A 223 -6.88 -20.93 30.18
CA ASP A 223 -8.25 -21.41 30.39
C ASP A 223 -8.64 -22.63 29.53
N HIS A 224 -7.74 -23.11 28.66
CA HIS A 224 -7.93 -24.33 27.88
C HIS A 224 -8.39 -25.54 28.73
N GLY A 225 -9.28 -26.34 28.15
CA GLY A 225 -9.79 -27.58 28.74
C GLY A 225 -9.03 -28.83 28.30
N ALA A 226 -8.76 -29.75 29.24
CA ALA A 226 -8.35 -31.12 28.89
C ALA A 226 -9.44 -31.83 28.03
N PRO A 227 -9.06 -32.69 27.06
CA PRO A 227 -7.76 -33.32 26.90
C PRO A 227 -6.81 -32.61 25.92
N ILE A 228 -7.24 -31.53 25.26
CA ILE A 228 -6.33 -30.76 24.41
C ILE A 228 -5.42 -29.91 25.30
N ASN A 229 -4.14 -29.82 24.93
CA ASN A 229 -3.15 -29.00 25.63
C ASN A 229 -2.68 -27.89 24.67
N ILE A 230 -3.66 -27.18 24.11
CA ILE A 230 -3.53 -26.04 23.22
C ILE A 230 -4.32 -24.91 23.90
N ASP A 231 -3.70 -23.75 24.03
CA ASP A 231 -4.26 -22.56 24.69
C ASP A 231 -4.21 -21.39 23.72
N LEU A 232 -5.35 -20.99 23.20
CA LEU A 232 -5.54 -19.87 22.30
C LEU A 232 -5.33 -18.56 23.07
N ILE A 233 -4.80 -17.57 22.36
CA ILE A 233 -4.61 -16.22 22.91
C ILE A 233 -5.26 -15.19 22.00
N SER A 234 -5.26 -15.42 20.69
CA SER A 234 -5.93 -14.50 19.76
C SER A 234 -6.26 -15.14 18.43
N LEU A 235 -7.26 -14.54 17.77
CA LEU A 235 -7.64 -14.77 16.40
C LEU A 235 -7.70 -13.43 15.68
N TYR A 236 -6.99 -13.31 14.56
CA TYR A 236 -7.07 -12.16 13.66
C TYR A 236 -7.71 -12.62 12.36
N LEU A 237 -8.69 -11.86 11.88
CA LEU A 237 -9.17 -11.95 10.51
C LEU A 237 -8.80 -10.63 9.83
N SER A 238 -8.01 -10.71 8.76
CA SER A 238 -7.87 -9.63 7.77
C SER A 238 -8.59 -10.04 6.50
N PHE A 239 -9.33 -9.13 5.86
CA PHE A 239 -10.02 -9.43 4.61
C PHE A 239 -10.17 -8.23 3.70
N ASP A 240 -10.29 -8.49 2.39
CA ASP A 240 -10.67 -7.49 1.40
C ASP A 240 -12.21 -7.48 1.25
N PRO A 241 -12.91 -6.41 1.64
CA PRO A 241 -14.37 -6.31 1.52
C PRO A 241 -14.83 -6.22 0.05
N ALA A 242 -13.95 -5.95 -0.92
CA ALA A 242 -14.31 -5.93 -2.34
C ALA A 242 -14.32 -7.34 -2.96
N THR A 243 -13.35 -8.19 -2.59
CA THR A 243 -13.18 -9.52 -3.20
C THR A 243 -13.63 -10.67 -2.30
N GLY A 244 -13.63 -10.46 -0.98
CA GLY A 244 -13.82 -11.49 0.04
C GLY A 244 -12.58 -12.34 0.31
N ASP A 245 -11.42 -11.98 -0.24
CA ASP A 245 -10.15 -12.64 0.09
C ASP A 245 -9.79 -12.38 1.55
N TYR A 246 -9.25 -13.37 2.25
CA TYR A 246 -8.95 -13.27 3.67
C TYR A 246 -7.67 -13.98 4.10
N GLU A 247 -7.13 -13.50 5.22
CA GLU A 247 -6.11 -14.14 6.03
C GLU A 247 -6.62 -14.29 7.47
N LEU A 248 -6.51 -15.49 8.04
CA LEU A 248 -6.81 -15.80 9.44
C LEU A 248 -5.54 -16.21 10.16
N LEU A 249 -5.18 -15.49 11.22
CA LEU A 249 -4.05 -15.82 12.08
C LEU A 249 -4.55 -16.26 13.45
N TRP A 250 -4.35 -17.53 13.77
CA TRP A 250 -4.56 -18.07 15.11
C TRP A 250 -3.25 -18.03 15.88
N VAL A 251 -3.30 -17.63 17.15
CA VAL A 251 -2.12 -17.53 18.04
C VAL A 251 -2.40 -18.27 19.35
N THR A 252 -1.41 -19.01 19.84
CA THR A 252 -1.46 -19.79 21.08
C THR A 252 -0.41 -19.37 22.09
N ASP A 253 -0.59 -19.73 23.37
CA ASP A 253 0.43 -19.61 24.40
C ASP A 253 1.68 -20.43 24.01
N PRO A 254 2.89 -19.84 24.03
CA PRO A 254 4.14 -20.59 23.92
C PRO A 254 4.26 -21.82 24.86
N ALA A 255 3.56 -21.84 26.00
CA ALA A 255 3.52 -22.98 26.92
C ALA A 255 2.60 -24.10 26.42
N GLN A 256 1.57 -23.78 25.63
CA GLN A 256 0.54 -24.68 25.11
C GLN A 256 0.29 -24.43 23.61
N PRO A 257 1.34 -24.64 22.77
CA PRO A 257 1.28 -24.39 21.35
C PRO A 257 0.46 -25.44 20.61
N PHE A 258 0.13 -25.16 19.35
CA PHE A 258 -0.41 -26.16 18.42
C PHE A 258 0.55 -27.36 18.30
N LEU A 259 0.08 -28.54 18.68
CA LEU A 259 0.82 -29.80 18.59
C LEU A 259 -0.15 -31.00 18.52
N GLY A 260 0.20 -32.02 17.74
CA GLY A 260 -0.62 -33.23 17.60
C GLY A 260 -1.79 -33.01 16.66
N SER A 261 -2.85 -33.82 16.82
CA SER A 261 -4.05 -33.77 15.98
C SER A 261 -5.14 -32.93 16.65
N PHE A 262 -5.60 -31.89 15.96
CA PHE A 262 -6.60 -30.95 16.48
C PHE A 262 -7.47 -30.41 15.34
N ARG A 263 -8.57 -29.78 15.72
CA ARG A 263 -9.49 -29.07 14.84
C ARG A 263 -9.53 -27.59 15.21
N LEU A 264 -9.38 -26.71 14.24
CA LEU A 264 -9.74 -25.29 14.34
C LEU A 264 -11.15 -25.12 13.77
N ASN A 265 -12.08 -24.66 14.59
CA ASN A 265 -13.40 -24.23 14.14
C ASN A 265 -13.38 -22.71 14.08
N THR A 266 -13.28 -22.13 12.88
CA THR A 266 -13.46 -20.69 12.69
C THR A 266 -14.92 -20.42 12.40
N ASN A 267 -15.62 -19.78 13.34
CA ASN A 267 -17.03 -19.40 13.21
C ASN A 267 -17.17 -17.95 13.65
N LEU A 268 -17.44 -17.06 12.70
CA LEU A 268 -17.60 -15.63 12.94
C LEU A 268 -18.98 -15.17 12.45
N PHE A 269 -19.60 -14.27 13.20
CA PHE A 269 -20.95 -13.76 12.92
C PHE A 269 -20.95 -12.25 12.94
N ASN A 270 -21.41 -11.64 11.86
CA ASN A 270 -21.64 -10.21 11.74
C ASN A 270 -23.16 -9.93 11.85
N PRO A 271 -23.67 -9.56 13.05
CA PRO A 271 -25.07 -9.18 13.24
C PRO A 271 -25.50 -7.93 12.46
N ASP A 272 -24.57 -7.05 12.10
CA ASP A 272 -24.88 -5.77 11.44
C ASP A 272 -25.23 -5.92 9.95
N THR A 273 -25.03 -7.11 9.38
CA THR A 273 -25.60 -7.48 8.08
C THR A 273 -27.14 -7.49 8.06
N GLY A 274 -27.80 -7.33 9.21
CA GLY A 274 -29.26 -7.19 9.33
C GLY A 274 -30.03 -8.52 9.25
N THR A 275 -29.33 -9.65 9.31
CA THR A 275 -29.92 -11.00 9.30
C THR A 275 -29.13 -11.94 10.21
N ASN A 276 -29.80 -12.99 10.69
CA ASN A 276 -29.17 -14.11 11.35
C ASN A 276 -29.02 -15.34 10.44
N LEU A 277 -29.46 -15.26 9.19
CA LEU A 277 -29.26 -16.32 8.21
C LEU A 277 -27.77 -16.42 7.85
N PRO A 278 -27.23 -17.62 7.57
CA PRO A 278 -25.79 -17.79 7.36
C PRO A 278 -25.21 -16.93 6.23
N ASP A 279 -26.03 -16.58 5.24
CA ASP A 279 -25.66 -15.70 4.15
C ASP A 279 -26.38 -14.35 4.31
N PRO A 280 -25.66 -13.21 4.38
CA PRO A 280 -24.21 -13.07 4.37
C PRO A 280 -23.56 -12.99 5.77
N SER A 281 -24.32 -13.21 6.83
CA SER A 281 -23.92 -12.85 8.19
C SER A 281 -22.88 -13.77 8.82
N PHE A 282 -22.63 -14.96 8.26
CA PHE A 282 -21.84 -16.00 8.90
C PHE A 282 -20.63 -16.42 8.06
N PHE A 283 -19.45 -16.24 8.63
CA PHE A 283 -18.20 -16.70 8.06
C PHE A 283 -17.73 -17.99 8.74
N GLN A 284 -17.25 -18.92 7.92
CA GLN A 284 -16.54 -20.11 8.36
C GLN A 284 -15.40 -20.39 7.38
N ASP A 285 -14.27 -20.87 7.91
CA ASP A 285 -13.18 -21.41 7.10
C ASP A 285 -13.52 -22.84 6.61
N THR A 286 -12.84 -23.30 5.56
CA THR A 286 -13.06 -24.64 4.98
C THR A 286 -12.04 -25.68 5.43
N LEU A 287 -10.93 -25.26 6.03
CA LEU A 287 -9.82 -26.07 6.49
C LEU A 287 -9.81 -26.13 8.03
N ASN A 288 -10.39 -27.21 8.56
CA ASN A 288 -10.62 -27.30 10.01
C ASN A 288 -9.72 -28.34 10.70
N ASP A 289 -9.21 -29.38 10.04
CA ASP A 289 -8.47 -30.48 10.70
C ASP A 289 -6.96 -30.44 10.41
N PHE A 290 -6.15 -30.52 11.47
CA PHE A 290 -4.69 -30.40 11.40
C PHE A 290 -3.99 -31.52 12.17
N THR A 291 -2.75 -31.83 11.77
CA THR A 291 -1.85 -32.70 12.54
C THR A 291 -0.42 -32.19 12.44
N LEU A 292 0.13 -31.72 13.56
CA LEU A 292 1.48 -31.18 13.64
C LEU A 292 2.39 -32.09 14.45
N SER A 293 3.59 -32.36 13.93
CA SER A 293 4.63 -33.14 14.62
C SER A 293 5.58 -32.28 15.45
N THR A 294 5.54 -30.96 15.26
CA THR A 294 6.37 -29.98 15.96
C THR A 294 5.49 -28.88 16.53
N PRO A 295 5.76 -28.39 17.75
CA PRO A 295 5.03 -27.27 18.34
C PRO A 295 5.08 -26.01 17.46
N GLN A 296 3.93 -25.38 17.22
CA GLN A 296 3.81 -24.10 16.51
C GLN A 296 2.93 -23.15 17.31
N GLN A 297 3.33 -21.87 17.41
CA GLN A 297 2.53 -20.87 18.13
C GLN A 297 1.45 -20.24 17.26
N THR A 298 1.60 -20.33 15.95
CA THR A 298 0.75 -19.62 14.98
C THR A 298 0.28 -20.55 13.88
N MET A 299 -0.96 -20.36 13.45
CA MET A 299 -1.52 -20.99 12.24
C MET A 299 -2.10 -19.89 11.35
N LEU A 300 -1.59 -19.79 10.12
CA LEU A 300 -2.10 -18.87 9.10
C LEU A 300 -2.96 -19.64 8.10
N LEU A 301 -4.22 -19.25 7.97
CA LEU A 301 -5.15 -19.76 6.95
C LEU A 301 -5.44 -18.63 5.96
N THR A 302 -5.58 -18.96 4.68
CA THR A 302 -5.92 -17.99 3.64
C THR A 302 -7.00 -18.57 2.74
N GLY A 303 -7.83 -17.71 2.16
CA GLY A 303 -8.88 -18.16 1.27
C GLY A 303 -9.70 -17.01 0.71
N ASN A 304 -10.85 -17.35 0.11
CA ASN A 304 -11.85 -16.41 -0.35
C ASN A 304 -13.20 -16.84 0.22
N ASN A 305 -13.95 -15.90 0.79
CA ASN A 305 -15.32 -16.11 1.23
C ASN A 305 -16.18 -14.92 0.78
N PRO A 306 -17.07 -15.11 -0.22
CA PRO A 306 -17.84 -14.00 -0.78
C PRO A 306 -18.79 -13.33 0.23
N ARG A 307 -19.08 -13.97 1.37
CA ARG A 307 -19.88 -13.35 2.43
C ARG A 307 -19.20 -12.17 3.10
N LEU A 308 -17.86 -12.16 3.11
CA LEU A 308 -17.07 -11.05 3.64
C LEU A 308 -17.26 -9.77 2.82
N THR A 309 -17.76 -9.85 1.58
CA THR A 309 -18.09 -8.67 0.77
C THR A 309 -19.30 -7.88 1.27
N ALA A 310 -20.09 -8.48 2.17
CA ALA A 310 -21.19 -7.80 2.84
C ALA A 310 -20.80 -7.23 4.20
N TRP A 311 -19.55 -7.43 4.63
CA TRP A 311 -19.05 -6.96 5.92
C TRP A 311 -18.29 -5.66 5.69
N ALA A 312 -18.49 -4.68 6.56
CA ALA A 312 -17.93 -3.35 6.43
C ALA A 312 -17.13 -2.93 7.66
N VAL A 313 -16.18 -2.02 7.45
CA VAL A 313 -15.52 -1.32 8.56
C VAL A 313 -16.57 -0.62 9.42
N GLY A 314 -16.48 -0.83 10.72
CA GLY A 314 -17.45 -0.35 11.71
C GLY A 314 -18.46 -1.40 12.16
N ASP A 315 -18.62 -2.52 11.44
CA ASP A 315 -19.51 -3.60 11.85
C ASP A 315 -18.98 -4.31 13.11
N GLU A 316 -19.89 -4.81 13.95
CA GLU A 316 -19.60 -5.76 15.01
C GLU A 316 -19.46 -7.18 14.45
N VAL A 317 -18.46 -7.92 14.92
CA VAL A 317 -18.27 -9.35 14.63
C VAL A 317 -18.10 -10.10 15.94
N ALA A 318 -18.81 -11.21 16.08
CA ALA A 318 -18.75 -12.07 17.26
C ALA A 318 -18.12 -13.43 16.94
N VAL A 319 -17.42 -14.00 17.92
CA VAL A 319 -16.85 -15.37 17.88
C VAL A 319 -17.71 -16.38 18.63
N THR A 320 -18.64 -15.94 19.47
CA THR A 320 -19.64 -16.75 20.20
C THR A 320 -20.96 -15.99 20.18
N CYS A 321 -22.10 -16.60 20.53
CA CYS A 321 -23.40 -15.91 20.43
C CYS A 321 -23.49 -14.73 21.41
N PRO A 322 -23.36 -13.47 20.98
CA PRO A 322 -23.38 -12.39 21.93
C PRO A 322 -24.84 -12.06 22.28
N SER A 323 -25.08 -11.78 23.56
CA SER A 323 -26.34 -11.16 23.99
C SER A 323 -26.13 -9.65 24.02
N PRO A 324 -26.98 -8.82 23.38
CA PRO A 324 -28.32 -9.15 22.89
C PRO A 324 -28.44 -9.50 21.39
N LEU A 325 -27.34 -9.56 20.63
CA LEU A 325 -27.37 -9.62 19.16
C LEU A 325 -27.84 -10.99 18.62
N GLY A 326 -27.79 -12.04 19.44
CA GLY A 326 -28.33 -13.37 19.13
C GLY A 326 -27.29 -14.35 18.57
N CYS A 327 -27.74 -15.35 17.83
CA CYS A 327 -26.88 -16.32 17.15
C CYS A 327 -27.24 -16.36 15.66
N PRO A 328 -26.29 -16.70 14.78
CA PRO A 328 -26.65 -17.14 13.44
C PRO A 328 -27.55 -18.38 13.51
N THR A 329 -28.48 -18.56 12.57
CA THR A 329 -29.41 -19.71 12.50
C THR A 329 -28.75 -20.99 12.01
N VAL A 330 -27.43 -21.12 12.18
CA VAL A 330 -26.67 -22.35 11.90
C VAL A 330 -26.90 -23.39 13.01
N SER A 331 -26.51 -24.65 12.75
CA SER A 331 -26.76 -25.74 13.70
C SER A 331 -26.09 -25.52 15.06
N LEU A 332 -26.66 -26.19 16.07
CA LEU A 332 -26.34 -26.08 17.51
C LEU A 332 -24.83 -25.93 17.79
N GLY A 333 -24.46 -24.76 18.33
CA GLY A 333 -23.10 -24.47 18.82
C GLY A 333 -22.33 -23.52 17.90
N PHE A 334 -22.49 -22.22 18.12
CA PHE A 334 -21.70 -21.18 17.46
C PHE A 334 -20.56 -20.73 18.40
N SER A 335 -19.34 -21.13 18.05
CA SER A 335 -18.11 -20.71 18.74
C SER A 335 -16.93 -20.86 17.80
N SER A 336 -16.03 -19.88 17.77
CA SER A 336 -14.65 -20.10 17.33
C SER A 336 -13.87 -20.82 18.43
N ALA A 337 -13.18 -21.90 18.11
CA ALA A 337 -12.51 -22.74 19.11
C ALA A 337 -11.47 -23.68 18.48
N VAL A 338 -10.53 -24.15 19.30
CA VAL A 338 -9.70 -25.33 19.02
C VAL A 338 -10.21 -26.53 19.83
N GLY A 339 -10.16 -27.73 19.24
CA GLY A 339 -10.67 -28.95 19.89
C GLY A 339 -10.13 -30.24 19.27
N PRO A 340 -10.55 -31.41 19.78
CA PRO A 340 -10.21 -32.69 19.17
C PRO A 340 -10.95 -32.91 17.84
N ILE A 341 -10.31 -33.59 16.87
CA ILE A 341 -10.91 -33.91 15.56
C ILE A 341 -12.17 -34.78 15.71
N VAL A 342 -12.11 -35.76 16.61
CA VAL A 342 -13.25 -36.61 16.95
C VAL A 342 -13.99 -35.91 18.07
N GLY A 343 -15.23 -35.48 17.81
CA GLY A 343 -16.06 -34.74 18.77
C GLY A 343 -15.99 -35.34 20.18
N GLY A 344 -15.57 -34.52 21.13
CA GLY A 344 -15.30 -34.91 22.51
C GLY A 344 -15.21 -33.68 23.41
N PRO A 345 -15.17 -33.84 24.74
CA PRO A 345 -14.96 -32.72 25.65
C PRO A 345 -13.56 -32.12 25.46
N GLY A 346 -13.35 -30.91 25.99
CA GLY A 346 -12.08 -30.18 25.94
C GLY A 346 -11.94 -29.39 24.66
N TYR A 347 -12.76 -28.35 24.55
CA TYR A 347 -12.50 -27.26 23.63
C TYR A 347 -11.80 -26.17 24.40
N ASP A 348 -10.99 -25.44 23.69
CA ASP A 348 -10.50 -24.14 24.11
C ASP A 348 -11.12 -23.12 23.16
N SER A 349 -11.92 -22.23 23.71
CA SER A 349 -12.86 -21.40 22.98
C SER A 349 -12.80 -19.99 23.50
N PHE A 350 -12.75 -19.04 22.58
CA PHE A 350 -12.80 -17.62 22.93
C PHE A 350 -13.97 -17.30 23.88
N ASP A 351 -13.70 -16.38 24.79
CA ASP A 351 -14.63 -15.90 25.81
C ASP A 351 -16.07 -15.72 25.31
N VAL A 352 -17.03 -16.24 26.07
CA VAL A 352 -18.46 -16.17 25.74
C VAL A 352 -18.93 -14.71 25.76
N GLY A 353 -19.60 -14.31 24.67
CA GLY A 353 -20.11 -12.94 24.49
C GLY A 353 -19.08 -11.95 23.94
N SER A 354 -17.89 -12.40 23.56
CA SER A 354 -16.91 -11.54 22.91
C SER A 354 -17.36 -11.14 21.49
N SER A 355 -17.32 -9.83 21.25
CA SER A 355 -17.56 -9.19 19.97
C SER A 355 -16.59 -8.04 19.79
N GLU A 356 -16.18 -7.81 18.56
CA GLU A 356 -15.14 -6.85 18.20
C GLU A 356 -15.57 -6.06 16.96
N ILE A 357 -15.07 -4.84 16.82
CA ILE A 357 -15.39 -3.97 15.69
C ILE A 357 -14.42 -4.22 14.55
N ILE A 358 -14.93 -4.29 13.32
CA ILE A 358 -14.10 -4.31 12.12
C ILE A 358 -13.44 -2.93 11.96
N LEU A 359 -12.12 -2.89 12.05
CA LEU A 359 -11.32 -1.69 11.86
C LEU A 359 -10.80 -1.66 10.42
N PRO A 360 -10.61 -0.46 9.83
CA PRO A 360 -9.80 -0.39 8.63
C PRO A 360 -8.39 -0.84 9.00
N GLU A 361 -7.73 -1.66 8.18
CA GLU A 361 -6.33 -2.01 8.44
C GLU A 361 -5.53 -0.71 8.52
N PRO A 362 -4.91 -0.38 9.67
CA PRO A 362 -3.85 0.61 9.66
C PRO A 362 -2.75 0.00 8.81
N GLN A 363 -2.51 0.54 7.62
CA GLN A 363 -1.60 -0.02 6.61
C GLN A 363 -0.24 -0.39 7.24
N GLY A 364 -0.07 -1.64 7.70
CA GLY A 364 1.12 -2.08 8.44
C GLY A 364 0.95 -3.00 9.67
N PHE A 365 -0.26 -3.32 10.16
CA PHE A 365 -0.41 -4.10 11.40
C PHE A 365 0.06 -5.57 11.27
N LEU A 366 -0.18 -6.23 10.14
CA LEU A 366 0.23 -7.61 9.92
C LEU A 366 1.76 -7.79 9.91
N ALA A 367 2.51 -6.80 9.40
CA ALA A 367 3.97 -6.82 9.44
C ALA A 367 4.53 -6.73 10.88
N LEU A 368 3.82 -6.04 11.78
CA LEU A 368 4.25 -5.87 13.17
C LEU A 368 3.99 -7.11 14.03
N ALA A 369 2.83 -7.76 13.85
CA ALA A 369 2.45 -8.96 14.61
C ALA A 369 3.43 -10.13 14.40
N VAL A 370 3.91 -10.32 13.15
CA VAL A 370 4.92 -11.35 12.83
C VAL A 370 6.31 -10.96 13.34
N GLY A 371 6.66 -9.68 13.30
CA GLY A 371 7.95 -9.17 13.77
C GLY A 371 8.16 -9.30 15.28
N LEU A 372 7.13 -9.05 16.09
CA LEU A 372 7.20 -9.11 17.55
C LEU A 372 7.41 -10.53 18.09
N LEU A 373 6.85 -11.55 17.43
CA LEU A 373 7.02 -12.95 17.85
C LEU A 373 8.43 -13.51 17.57
N GLY A 374 9.09 -13.02 16.51
CA GLY A 374 10.48 -13.39 16.20
C GLY A 374 11.49 -12.95 17.28
N LEU A 375 11.26 -11.78 17.91
CA LEU A 375 12.15 -11.21 18.92
C LEU A 375 12.01 -11.90 20.30
N ALA A 376 10.82 -12.38 20.66
CA ALA A 376 10.60 -13.14 21.90
C ALA A 376 11.38 -14.48 21.93
N ALA A 377 11.57 -15.12 20.78
CA ALA A 377 12.37 -16.35 20.65
C ALA A 377 13.89 -16.10 20.82
N LEU A 378 14.38 -14.90 20.48
CA LEU A 378 15.81 -14.54 20.59
C LEU A 378 16.22 -14.13 22.03
N GLY A 379 15.28 -13.64 22.84
CA GLY A 379 15.54 -13.20 24.22
C GLY A 379 15.90 -14.29 25.23
N ARG A 380 15.61 -15.58 24.97
CA ARG A 380 15.82 -16.68 25.95
C ARG A 380 17.20 -17.37 25.89
N ARG A 381 18.13 -16.96 25.02
CA ARG A 381 19.44 -17.65 24.87
C ARG A 381 20.58 -17.21 25.81
N LYS A 382 20.38 -16.29 26.77
CA LYS A 382 21.44 -15.83 27.69
C LYS A 382 21.10 -16.02 29.18
N ARG A 383 20.88 -17.25 29.64
CA ARG A 383 21.05 -17.56 31.08
C ARG A 383 21.41 -19.02 31.34
N ALA A 384 22.57 -19.46 30.86
CA ALA A 384 23.20 -20.70 31.33
C ALA A 384 24.73 -20.62 31.21
N ARG A 385 25.37 -19.91 32.14
CA ARG A 385 26.79 -20.14 32.51
C ARG A 385 27.19 -19.28 33.71
N ARG A 386 26.99 -19.78 34.94
CA ARG A 386 27.86 -19.43 36.07
C ARG A 386 27.69 -20.37 37.28
N THR A 387 28.30 -21.56 37.23
CA THR A 387 28.72 -22.24 38.46
C THR A 387 29.81 -23.28 38.16
N VAL A 388 31.07 -22.86 38.20
CA VAL A 388 32.18 -23.73 38.61
C VAL A 388 33.17 -22.87 39.38
N GLY A 389 33.37 -23.17 40.66
CA GLY A 389 34.48 -22.61 41.41
C GLY A 389 34.26 -22.58 42.93
N GLY A 390 34.73 -23.64 43.61
CA GLY A 390 35.40 -23.46 44.89
C GLY A 390 34.82 -24.21 46.10
N GLY A 391 35.62 -25.13 46.64
CA GLY A 391 35.85 -25.15 48.09
C GLY A 391 35.53 -26.44 48.88
N CYS A 392 36.61 -27.19 49.17
CA CYS A 392 36.94 -27.82 50.46
C CYS A 392 35.99 -28.83 51.13
N PHE A 393 36.45 -30.06 51.38
CA PHE A 393 37.09 -30.47 52.65
C PHE A 393 37.51 -31.95 52.59
N GLY A 394 38.77 -32.23 52.92
CA GLY A 394 39.28 -33.59 53.13
C GLY A 394 39.14 -34.01 54.59
N THR A 395 38.79 -35.27 54.82
CA THR A 395 38.89 -35.94 56.12
C THR A 395 39.85 -37.13 56.03
N ARG A 396 40.90 -37.05 56.85
CA ARG A 396 41.89 -38.08 57.15
C ARG A 396 41.22 -39.28 57.84
N SER A 397 41.53 -40.49 57.40
CA SER A 397 41.28 -41.73 58.13
C SER A 397 42.48 -42.07 59.01
N LEU A 398 42.23 -42.33 60.29
CA LEU A 398 43.13 -42.97 61.25
C LEU A 398 42.78 -44.45 61.27
N ASN A 399 43.71 -45.32 60.86
CA ASN A 399 43.66 -46.74 61.18
C ASN A 399 44.59 -47.02 62.36
N HIS A 400 44.01 -47.67 63.38
CA HIS A 400 44.72 -48.51 64.32
C HIS A 400 45.13 -49.81 63.62
N ASP A 401 46.42 -50.13 63.65
CA ASP A 401 47.00 -51.35 64.23
C ASP A 401 48.51 -51.15 64.44
#